data_AF-A0A2N2SX34-F1
#
_entry.id   AF-A0A2N2SX34-F1
#
_cell.length_a   1.000
_cell.length_b   1.000
_cell.length_c   1.000
_cell.angle_alpha   90.00
_cell.angle_beta   90.00
_cell.angle_gamma   90.00
#
_symmetry.space_group_name_H-M   'P 1'
#
loop_
_entity.id
_entity.type
_entity.pdbx_description
1 polymer ?
#
loop_
_entity_poly.entity_id
_entity_poly.type
_entity_poly.pdbx_seq_one_letter_code
_entity_poly.pdbx_strand_id
1 'polypeptide(L)'
;MNTATLALTEHQLPIEGMTCASCVTRVEKALKAVSGVSEVSVNLATERATVNAAASTSAASLAAAVKKAGYQLATETFEFSIEGMTCASCVGRVEKALKAVPGVQVAEVNLATERATVRASGVPAGALVAAVDRAGYHATPFENGDAKQTMSSHGEPWWPVALAGALSLPLVLPMLAMLFGAEWTIPGWLQLALATP
;
A
#
# COMPACT_ATOMS: atom_id res chain seq x y z
N MET A 1 37.50 -7.54 8.44
CA MET A 1 36.42 -8.44 8.01
C MET A 1 35.40 -7.57 7.31
N ASN A 2 35.44 -7.52 5.98
CA ASN A 2 34.65 -6.59 5.18
C ASN A 2 33.21 -7.10 5.09
N THR A 3 32.30 -6.53 5.87
CA THR A 3 30.86 -6.59 5.61
C THR A 3 30.59 -5.73 4.37
N ALA A 4 30.70 -6.34 3.20
CA ALA A 4 30.08 -5.79 2.00
C ALA A 4 28.57 -5.84 2.23
N THR A 5 27.96 -4.71 2.57
CA THR A 5 26.52 -4.54 2.60
C THR A 5 26.01 -4.79 1.18
N LEU A 6 25.61 -6.03 0.89
CA LEU A 6 24.86 -6.34 -0.32
C LEU A 6 23.58 -5.50 -0.27
N ALA A 7 23.36 -4.68 -1.29
CA ALA A 7 22.10 -3.95 -1.42
C ALA A 7 20.98 -5.00 -1.61
N LEU A 8 20.21 -5.23 -0.55
CA LEU A 8 19.05 -6.09 -0.57
C LEU A 8 17.85 -5.29 -1.07
N THR A 9 17.10 -5.89 -1.99
CA THR A 9 15.84 -5.37 -2.50
C THR A 9 14.71 -6.29 -2.02
N GLU A 10 13.67 -5.67 -1.49
CA GLU A 10 12.45 -6.38 -1.11
C GLU A 10 11.58 -6.62 -2.37
N HIS A 11 11.17 -7.87 -2.58
CA HIS A 11 10.21 -8.27 -3.58
C HIS A 11 8.95 -8.80 -2.92
N GLN A 12 7.80 -8.25 -3.33
CA GLN A 12 6.48 -8.74 -2.92
C GLN A 12 5.86 -9.49 -4.08
N LEU A 13 5.60 -10.78 -3.88
CA LEU A 13 5.11 -11.70 -4.89
C LEU A 13 3.71 -12.17 -4.47
N PRO A 14 2.64 -11.78 -5.17
CA PRO A 14 1.33 -12.37 -4.96
C PRO A 14 1.31 -13.78 -5.57
N ILE A 15 0.83 -14.78 -4.85
CA ILE A 15 0.91 -16.19 -5.28
C ILE A 15 -0.47 -16.83 -5.19
N GLU A 16 -0.96 -17.36 -6.31
CA GLU A 16 -2.24 -18.06 -6.39
C GLU A 16 -2.08 -19.57 -6.12
N GLY A 17 -3.16 -20.16 -5.58
CA GLY A 17 -3.29 -21.61 -5.40
C GLY A 17 -2.74 -22.15 -4.08
N MET A 18 -2.30 -21.29 -3.16
CA MET A 18 -1.92 -21.70 -1.80
C MET A 18 -3.17 -21.85 -0.93
N THR A 19 -3.43 -23.06 -0.41
CA THR A 19 -4.65 -23.34 0.39
C THR A 19 -4.36 -23.88 1.79
N CYS A 20 -3.10 -24.18 2.12
CA CYS A 20 -2.74 -24.74 3.42
C CYS A 20 -1.30 -24.42 3.82
N ALA A 21 -0.96 -24.66 5.09
CA ALA A 21 0.38 -24.41 5.64
C ALA A 21 1.50 -25.19 4.91
N SER A 22 1.23 -26.39 4.38
CA SER A 22 2.24 -27.14 3.64
C SER A 22 2.55 -26.53 2.26
N CYS A 23 1.58 -25.81 1.66
CA CYS A 23 1.80 -25.03 0.44
C CYS A 23 2.77 -23.88 0.70
N VAL A 24 2.57 -23.16 1.81
CA VAL A 24 3.44 -22.07 2.29
C VAL A 24 4.88 -22.57 2.42
N THR A 25 5.10 -23.66 3.15
CA THR A 25 6.46 -24.23 3.35
C THR A 25 7.12 -24.65 2.03
N ARG A 26 6.34 -25.19 1.08
CA ARG A 26 6.86 -25.58 -0.25
C ARG A 26 7.34 -24.36 -1.03
N VAL A 27 6.54 -23.29 -1.05
CA VAL A 27 6.88 -22.03 -1.71
C VAL A 27 8.09 -21.38 -1.06
N GLU A 28 8.12 -21.29 0.28
CA GLU A 28 9.25 -20.73 1.02
C GLU A 28 10.56 -21.48 0.71
N LYS A 29 10.52 -22.82 0.70
CA LYS A 29 11.69 -23.63 0.39
C LYS A 29 12.17 -23.42 -1.04
N ALA A 30 11.25 -23.27 -1.99
CA ALA A 30 11.59 -23.01 -3.39
C ALA A 30 12.25 -21.64 -3.58
N LEU A 31 11.71 -20.60 -2.93
CA LEU A 31 12.26 -19.23 -2.98
C LEU A 31 13.61 -19.13 -2.27
N LYS A 32 13.78 -19.77 -1.11
CA LYS A 32 15.07 -19.82 -0.37
C LYS A 32 16.18 -20.52 -1.16
N ALA A 33 15.84 -21.39 -2.12
CA ALA A 33 16.81 -22.06 -2.97
C ALA A 33 17.31 -21.19 -4.14
N VAL A 34 16.74 -20.01 -4.36
CA VAL A 34 17.18 -19.08 -5.41
C VAL A 34 18.45 -18.36 -4.96
N SER A 35 19.45 -18.28 -5.84
CA SER A 35 20.71 -17.61 -5.56
C SER A 35 20.50 -16.11 -5.30
N GLY A 36 21.11 -15.62 -4.23
CA GLY A 36 21.02 -14.23 -3.81
C GLY A 36 19.82 -13.91 -2.91
N VAL A 37 18.93 -14.87 -2.62
CA VAL A 37 17.87 -14.70 -1.62
C VAL A 37 18.46 -14.82 -0.21
N SER A 38 18.25 -13.81 0.62
CA SER A 38 18.69 -13.80 2.03
C SER A 38 17.57 -14.20 2.98
N GLU A 39 16.34 -13.75 2.70
CA GLU A 39 15.19 -13.97 3.57
C GLU A 39 13.92 -14.17 2.74
N VAL A 40 13.05 -15.06 3.22
CA VAL A 40 11.73 -15.32 2.64
C VAL A 40 10.74 -15.49 3.77
N SER A 41 9.62 -14.77 3.67
CA SER A 41 8.44 -14.94 4.50
C SER A 41 7.22 -15.07 3.61
N VAL A 42 6.38 -16.09 3.82
CA VAL A 42 5.13 -16.26 3.08
C VAL A 42 3.96 -16.12 4.04
N ASN A 43 3.02 -15.24 3.68
CA ASN A 43 1.80 -15.02 4.42
C ASN A 43 0.61 -15.58 3.63
N LEU A 44 0.02 -16.65 4.14
CA LEU A 44 -1.15 -17.30 3.53
C LEU A 44 -2.40 -16.42 3.58
N ALA A 45 -2.59 -15.63 4.64
CA ALA A 45 -3.78 -14.80 4.81
C ALA A 45 -3.82 -13.65 3.79
N THR A 46 -2.66 -13.16 3.36
CA THR A 46 -2.55 -12.14 2.31
C THR A 46 -2.19 -12.71 0.95
N GLU A 47 -2.02 -14.04 0.84
CA GLU A 47 -1.57 -14.72 -0.38
C GLU A 47 -0.29 -14.10 -0.99
N ARG A 48 0.63 -13.60 -0.15
CA ARG A 48 1.85 -12.91 -0.59
C ARG A 48 3.11 -13.53 0.01
N ALA A 49 4.16 -13.58 -0.80
CA ALA A 49 5.52 -13.87 -0.37
C ALA A 49 6.36 -12.59 -0.40
N THR A 50 7.00 -12.27 0.72
CA THR A 50 8.01 -11.22 0.83
C THR A 50 9.38 -11.86 0.77
N VAL A 51 10.20 -11.41 -0.17
CA VAL A 51 11.54 -11.95 -0.43
C VAL A 51 12.56 -10.83 -0.40
N ASN A 52 13.53 -10.91 0.50
CA ASN A 52 14.71 -10.04 0.46
C ASN A 52 15.79 -10.76 -0.35
N ALA A 53 16.20 -10.14 -1.45
CA ALA A 53 17.21 -10.69 -2.35
C ALA A 53 18.24 -9.64 -2.74
N ALA A 54 19.45 -10.07 -3.11
CA ALA A 54 20.46 -9.20 -3.69
C ALA A 54 19.91 -8.52 -4.95
N ALA A 55 20.31 -7.28 -5.21
CA ALA A 55 19.89 -6.52 -6.41
C ALA A 55 20.16 -7.22 -7.76
N SER A 56 21.07 -8.21 -7.78
CA SER A 56 21.34 -9.06 -8.96
C SER A 56 20.28 -10.14 -9.21
N THR A 57 19.45 -10.46 -8.23
CA THR A 57 18.40 -11.48 -8.34
C THR A 57 17.19 -10.89 -9.07
N SER A 58 16.86 -11.48 -10.21
CA SER A 58 15.75 -10.97 -11.03
C SER A 58 14.39 -11.43 -10.51
N ALA A 59 13.35 -10.60 -10.70
CA ALA A 59 11.96 -11.00 -10.46
C ALA A 59 11.57 -12.24 -11.28
N ALA A 60 12.11 -12.39 -12.50
CA ALA A 60 11.90 -13.55 -13.34
C ALA A 60 12.41 -14.86 -12.72
N SER A 61 13.58 -14.84 -12.05
CA SER A 61 14.10 -16.02 -11.34
C SER A 61 13.23 -16.43 -10.14
N LEU A 62 12.69 -15.46 -9.41
CA LEU A 62 11.76 -15.72 -8.31
C LEU A 62 10.45 -16.31 -8.83
N ALA A 63 9.88 -15.71 -9.88
CA ALA A 63 8.68 -16.23 -10.54
C ALA A 63 8.87 -17.67 -11.06
N ALA A 64 10.03 -17.96 -11.66
CA ALA A 64 10.37 -19.30 -12.13
C ALA A 64 10.46 -20.32 -10.98
N ALA A 65 10.98 -19.92 -9.81
CA ALA A 65 11.03 -20.77 -8.62
C ALA A 65 9.62 -21.09 -8.07
N VAL A 66 8.73 -20.09 -8.01
CA VAL A 66 7.32 -20.28 -7.64
C VAL A 66 6.62 -21.23 -8.62
N LYS A 67 6.85 -21.04 -9.93
CA LYS A 67 6.32 -21.94 -10.97
C LYS A 67 6.83 -23.37 -10.82
N LYS A 68 8.12 -23.55 -10.54
CA LYS A 68 8.73 -24.86 -10.28
C LYS A 68 8.16 -25.54 -9.03
N ALA A 69 7.71 -24.77 -8.05
CA ALA A 69 7.01 -25.27 -6.86
C ALA A 69 5.56 -25.72 -7.14
N GLY A 70 5.02 -25.40 -8.33
CA GLY A 70 3.66 -25.75 -8.75
C GLY A 70 2.63 -24.63 -8.56
N TYR A 71 3.07 -23.39 -8.31
CA TYR A 71 2.20 -22.24 -8.10
C TYR A 71 2.43 -21.17 -9.16
N GLN A 72 1.60 -20.14 -9.17
CA GLN A 72 1.67 -19.06 -10.15
C GLN A 72 1.64 -17.72 -9.43
N LEU A 73 2.28 -16.70 -10.03
CA LEU A 73 2.12 -15.36 -9.51
C LEU A 73 0.74 -14.83 -9.91
N ALA A 74 0.02 -14.21 -8.98
CA ALA A 74 -1.25 -13.57 -9.29
C ALA A 74 -1.06 -12.46 -10.32
N THR A 75 -2.06 -12.26 -11.19
CA THR A 75 -2.08 -11.12 -12.09
C THR A 75 -2.86 -9.99 -11.44
N GLU A 76 -2.15 -8.93 -11.07
CA GLU A 76 -2.74 -7.74 -10.47
C GLU A 76 -3.05 -6.71 -11.58
N THR A 77 -4.20 -6.04 -11.45
CA THR A 77 -4.57 -4.93 -12.32
C THR A 77 -4.32 -3.62 -11.58
N PHE A 78 -3.48 -2.78 -12.15
CA PHE A 78 -3.17 -1.45 -11.66
C PHE A 78 -3.80 -0.41 -12.58
N GLU A 79 -4.41 0.60 -11.98
CA GLU A 79 -4.88 1.77 -12.69
C GLU A 79 -4.05 2.98 -12.27
N PHE A 80 -3.65 3.80 -13.23
CA PHE A 80 -2.89 5.03 -13.00
C PHE A 80 -3.56 6.19 -13.71
N SER A 81 -3.57 7.36 -13.09
CA SER A 81 -3.79 8.64 -13.75
C SER A 81 -2.46 9.12 -14.29
N ILE A 82 -2.43 9.60 -15.54
CA ILE A 82 -1.19 10.03 -16.20
C ILE A 82 -1.31 11.48 -16.65
N GLU A 83 -0.44 12.31 -16.10
CA GLU A 83 -0.37 13.74 -16.40
C GLU A 83 0.63 14.03 -17.54
N GLY A 84 0.38 15.11 -18.28
CA GLY A 84 1.26 15.59 -19.35
C GLY A 84 1.05 14.92 -20.71
N MET A 85 0.04 14.05 -20.87
CA MET A 85 -0.34 13.52 -22.17
C MET A 85 -1.24 14.49 -22.92
N THR A 86 -0.76 15.00 -24.07
CA THR A 86 -1.52 15.99 -24.87
C THR A 86 -1.81 15.53 -26.30
N CYS A 87 -1.31 14.36 -26.70
CA CYS A 87 -1.44 13.85 -28.07
C CYS A 87 -1.46 12.31 -28.09
N ALA A 88 -2.06 11.73 -29.14
CA ALA A 88 -2.07 10.29 -29.38
C ALA A 88 -0.65 9.66 -29.42
N SER A 89 0.36 10.42 -29.83
CA SER A 89 1.76 9.95 -29.81
C SER A 89 2.32 9.78 -28.38
N CYS A 90 1.79 10.52 -27.39
CA CYS A 90 2.17 10.37 -25.99
C CYS A 90 1.71 9.02 -25.43
N VAL A 91 0.49 8.59 -25.80
CA VAL A 91 -0.09 7.28 -25.44
C VAL A 91 0.86 6.15 -25.80
N GLY A 92 1.30 6.11 -27.06
CA GLY A 92 2.20 5.06 -27.53
C GLY A 92 3.57 5.05 -26.82
N ARG A 93 4.08 6.22 -26.40
CA ARG A 93 5.32 6.31 -25.64
C ARG A 93 5.15 5.72 -24.24
N VAL A 94 4.08 6.07 -23.55
CA VAL A 94 3.75 5.57 -22.21
C VAL A 94 3.49 4.07 -22.24
N GLU A 95 2.67 3.57 -23.16
CA GLU A 95 2.41 2.13 -23.30
C GLU A 95 3.69 1.34 -23.53
N LYS A 96 4.57 1.84 -24.39
CA LYS A 96 5.86 1.19 -24.68
C LYS A 96 6.76 1.16 -23.44
N ALA A 97 6.76 2.23 -22.64
CA ALA A 97 7.51 2.28 -21.40
C ALA A 97 7.00 1.27 -20.37
N LEU A 98 5.68 1.17 -20.21
CA LEU A 98 5.04 0.21 -19.30
C LEU A 98 5.29 -1.24 -19.76
N LYS A 99 5.12 -1.54 -21.05
CA LYS A 99 5.38 -2.88 -21.63
C LYS A 99 6.85 -3.31 -21.53
N ALA A 100 7.78 -2.37 -21.37
CA ALA A 100 9.20 -2.67 -21.17
C ALA A 100 9.53 -3.12 -19.74
N VAL A 101 8.62 -2.95 -18.77
CA VAL A 101 8.83 -3.39 -17.40
C VAL A 101 8.66 -4.92 -17.32
N PRO A 102 9.67 -5.67 -16.84
CA PRO A 102 9.57 -7.12 -16.68
C PRO A 102 8.41 -7.50 -15.75
N GLY A 103 7.52 -8.37 -16.22
CA GLY A 103 6.33 -8.81 -15.48
C GLY A 103 5.03 -8.13 -15.89
N VAL A 104 5.08 -7.11 -16.75
CA VAL A 104 3.89 -6.51 -17.38
C VAL A 104 3.43 -7.40 -18.54
N GLN A 105 2.14 -7.76 -18.53
CA GLN A 105 1.50 -8.60 -19.54
C GLN A 105 0.67 -7.75 -20.51
N VAL A 106 -0.09 -6.81 -19.96
CA VAL A 106 -0.95 -5.88 -20.71
C VAL A 106 -0.71 -4.47 -20.18
N ALA A 107 -0.59 -3.50 -21.07
CA ALA A 107 -0.65 -2.09 -20.74
C ALA A 107 -1.45 -1.36 -21.81
N GLU A 108 -2.52 -0.70 -21.39
CA GLU A 108 -3.43 0.06 -22.22
C GLU A 108 -3.52 1.47 -21.66
N VAL A 109 -3.43 2.48 -22.52
CA VAL A 109 -3.49 3.88 -22.13
C VAL A 109 -4.60 4.56 -22.90
N ASN A 110 -5.42 5.32 -22.19
CA ASN A 110 -6.53 6.07 -22.75
C ASN A 110 -6.29 7.57 -22.54
N LEU A 111 -6.10 8.28 -23.64
CA LEU A 111 -5.88 9.74 -23.62
C LEU A 111 -7.14 10.51 -23.20
N ALA A 112 -8.33 10.04 -23.58
CA ALA A 112 -9.57 10.76 -23.30
C ALA A 112 -9.93 10.77 -21.81
N THR A 113 -9.47 9.75 -21.07
CA THR A 113 -9.66 9.66 -19.61
C THR A 113 -8.39 9.98 -18.83
N GLU A 114 -7.27 10.19 -19.52
CA GLU A 114 -5.93 10.34 -18.92
C GLU A 114 -5.55 9.16 -18.00
N ARG A 115 -5.98 7.94 -18.36
CA ARG A 115 -5.75 6.73 -17.55
C ARG A 115 -4.91 5.69 -18.25
N ALA A 116 -4.17 4.93 -17.45
CA ALA A 116 -3.52 3.70 -17.88
C ALA A 116 -3.98 2.52 -17.03
N THR A 117 -4.32 1.42 -17.69
CA THR A 117 -4.62 0.15 -17.05
C THR A 117 -3.51 -0.85 -17.39
N VAL A 118 -2.90 -1.42 -16.35
CA VAL A 118 -1.75 -2.32 -16.47
C VAL A 118 -2.05 -3.62 -15.76
N ARG A 119 -1.88 -4.75 -16.45
CA ARG A 119 -1.91 -6.09 -15.84
C ARG A 119 -0.50 -6.61 -15.71
N ALA A 120 -0.07 -6.89 -14.49
CA ALA A 120 1.28 -7.32 -14.20
C ALA A 120 1.31 -8.36 -13.06
N SER A 121 2.40 -9.14 -13.00
CA SER A 121 2.61 -10.15 -11.95
C SER A 121 3.94 -9.93 -11.26
N GLY A 122 3.92 -9.77 -9.93
CA GLY A 122 5.14 -9.58 -9.13
C GLY A 122 5.86 -8.27 -9.41
N VAL A 123 5.15 -7.25 -9.90
CA VAL A 123 5.68 -5.91 -10.17
C VAL A 123 5.05 -4.94 -9.17
N PRO A 124 5.84 -4.22 -8.35
CA PRO A 124 5.29 -3.23 -7.45
C PRO A 124 4.81 -2.00 -8.25
N ALA A 125 3.70 -1.39 -7.83
CA ALA A 125 3.14 -0.20 -8.46
C ALA A 125 4.18 0.93 -8.63
N GLY A 126 5.08 1.12 -7.67
CA GLY A 126 6.16 2.12 -7.75
C GLY A 126 7.13 1.89 -8.91
N ALA A 127 7.37 0.65 -9.34
CA ALA A 127 8.21 0.37 -10.51
C ALA A 127 7.52 0.76 -11.82
N LEU A 128 6.19 0.65 -11.88
CA LEU A 128 5.38 1.10 -13.01
C LEU A 128 5.37 2.63 -13.09
N VAL A 129 5.15 3.31 -11.96
CA VAL A 129 5.24 4.78 -11.88
C VAL A 129 6.62 5.27 -12.34
N ALA A 130 7.70 4.70 -11.81
CA ALA A 130 9.05 5.06 -12.20
C ALA A 130 9.36 4.79 -13.68
N ALA A 131 8.65 3.86 -14.34
CA ALA A 131 8.77 3.64 -15.78
C ALA A 131 8.11 4.76 -16.60
N VAL A 132 6.97 5.26 -16.13
CA VAL A 132 6.26 6.39 -16.73
C VAL A 132 7.03 7.69 -16.53
N ASP A 133 7.57 7.94 -15.33
CA ASP A 133 8.42 9.10 -15.04
C ASP A 133 9.66 9.15 -15.94
N ARG A 134 10.33 8.00 -16.15
CA ARG A 134 11.45 7.90 -17.09
C ARG A 134 11.07 8.13 -18.55
N ALA A 135 9.79 7.97 -18.91
CA ALA A 135 9.27 8.30 -20.23
C ALA A 135 8.94 9.79 -20.38
N GLY A 136 9.00 10.56 -19.29
CA GLY A 136 8.76 12.01 -19.23
C GLY A 136 7.32 12.40 -18.87
N TYR A 137 6.58 11.53 -18.20
CA TYR A 137 5.20 11.77 -17.76
C TYR A 137 5.04 11.41 -16.29
N HIS A 138 4.04 11.95 -15.61
CA HIS A 138 3.80 11.62 -14.21
C HIS A 138 2.63 10.65 -14.08
N ALA A 139 2.82 9.59 -13.30
CA ALA A 139 1.78 8.61 -13.03
C ALA A 139 1.44 8.58 -11.54
N THR A 140 0.14 8.69 -11.22
CA THR A 140 -0.38 8.51 -9.87
C THR A 140 -1.27 7.27 -9.84
N PRO A 141 -1.01 6.27 -8.98
CA PRO A 141 -1.87 5.10 -8.86
C PRO A 141 -3.25 5.51 -8.35
N PHE A 142 -4.30 5.01 -8.98
CA PHE A 142 -5.63 5.05 -8.39
C PHE A 142 -5.63 4.12 -7.18
N GLU A 143 -5.99 4.64 -6.01
CA GLU A 143 -6.30 3.81 -4.85
C GLU A 143 -7.61 3.06 -5.13
N ASN A 144 -7.52 1.95 -5.85
CA ASN A 144 -8.59 0.97 -5.85
C ASN A 144 -8.65 0.42 -4.42
N GLY A 145 -9.80 0.63 -3.78
CA GLY A 145 -10.06 0.38 -2.36
C GLY A 145 -10.05 -1.08 -1.94
N ASP A 146 -9.05 -1.85 -2.35
CA ASP A 146 -8.76 -3.19 -1.83
C ASP A 146 -7.25 -3.38 -1.60
N ALA A 147 -6.91 -3.44 -0.30
CA ALA A 147 -5.69 -4.00 0.27
C ALA A 147 -4.33 -3.31 0.00
N LYS A 148 -4.21 -2.05 0.43
CA LYS A 148 -3.12 -1.63 1.33
C LYS A 148 -3.43 -0.24 1.90
N GLN A 149 -4.10 -0.23 3.05
CA GLN A 149 -3.66 0.68 4.10
C GLN A 149 -2.19 0.35 4.34
N THR A 150 -1.31 1.01 3.60
CA THR A 150 0.04 1.23 4.08
C THR A 150 -0.21 1.96 5.38
N MET A 151 0.03 1.25 6.47
CA MET A 151 0.09 1.77 7.81
C MET A 151 1.24 2.78 7.81
N SER A 152 1.00 3.93 7.17
CA SER A 152 1.71 5.14 7.45
C SER A 152 1.32 5.42 8.89
N SER A 153 2.26 5.11 9.78
CA SER A 153 2.33 5.76 11.08
C SER A 153 2.57 7.26 10.84
N HIS A 154 1.60 7.93 10.23
CA HIS A 154 1.30 9.30 10.56
C HIS A 154 0.46 9.15 11.81
N GLY A 155 1.11 9.18 12.97
CA GLY A 155 0.41 9.22 14.23
C GLY A 155 -0.70 10.25 14.10
N GLU A 156 -1.95 9.76 14.13
CA GLU A 156 -3.11 10.63 14.09
C GLU A 156 -2.85 11.75 15.09
N PRO A 157 -2.95 13.02 14.67
CA PRO A 157 -2.76 14.10 15.60
C PRO A 157 -3.79 13.85 16.71
N TRP A 158 -3.35 13.59 17.94
CA TRP A 158 -4.24 13.35 19.07
C TRP A 158 -4.94 14.65 19.52
N TRP A 159 -4.49 15.79 18.99
CA TRP A 159 -4.98 17.12 19.34
C TRP A 159 -6.45 17.40 18.98
N PRO A 160 -7.04 16.91 17.86
CA PRO A 160 -8.47 17.04 17.58
C PRO A 160 -9.31 16.23 18.56
N VAL A 161 -8.82 15.07 19.00
CA VAL A 161 -9.49 14.23 20.01
C VAL A 161 -9.45 14.93 21.38
N ALA A 162 -8.31 15.50 21.76
CA ALA A 162 -8.19 16.29 22.97
C ALA A 162 -9.06 17.56 22.94
N LEU A 163 -9.13 18.25 21.79
CA LEU A 163 -9.97 19.42 21.60
C LEU A 163 -11.47 19.07 21.68
N ALA A 164 -11.88 17.98 21.03
CA ALA A 164 -13.25 17.47 21.11
C ALA A 164 -13.62 17.09 22.55
N GLY A 165 -12.72 16.41 23.28
CA GLY A 165 -12.89 16.10 24.70
C GLY A 165 -13.01 17.35 25.58
N ALA A 166 -12.17 18.36 25.34
CA ALA A 166 -12.24 19.63 26.06
C ALA A 166 -13.56 20.39 25.79
N LEU A 167 -14.04 20.40 24.54
CA LEU A 167 -15.31 21.05 24.16
C LEU A 167 -16.53 20.35 24.76
N SER A 168 -16.48 19.04 24.94
CA SER A 168 -17.60 18.24 25.48
C SER A 168 -17.59 18.14 27.01
N LEU A 169 -16.46 18.46 27.66
CA LEU A 169 -16.31 18.44 29.11
C LEU A 169 -17.37 19.28 29.86
N PRO A 170 -17.72 20.52 29.48
CA PRO A 170 -18.72 21.33 30.19
C PRO A 170 -20.12 20.72 30.19
N LEU A 171 -20.44 19.90 29.19
CA LEU A 171 -21.75 19.26 29.04
C LEU A 171 -21.84 17.96 29.85
N VAL A 172 -20.74 17.21 29.92
CA VAL A 172 -20.67 15.91 30.61
C VAL A 172 -20.38 16.06 32.11
N LEU A 173 -19.62 17.09 32.50
CA LEU A 173 -19.27 17.37 33.90
C LEU A 173 -20.50 17.45 34.85
N PRO A 174 -21.60 18.16 34.53
CA PRO A 174 -22.77 18.21 35.40
C PRO A 174 -23.50 16.85 35.49
N MET A 175 -23.51 16.05 34.42
CA MET A 175 -24.10 14.70 34.45
C MET A 175 -23.30 13.76 35.38
N LEU A 176 -21.96 13.87 35.37
CA LEU A 176 -21.09 13.14 36.29
C LEU A 176 -21.26 13.62 37.74
N ALA A 177 -21.38 14.94 37.96
CA ALA A 177 -21.56 15.50 39.30
C ALA A 177 -22.85 15.02 39.98
N MET A 178 -23.93 14.84 39.22
CA MET A 178 -25.18 14.28 39.71
C MET A 178 -25.03 12.81 40.19
N LEU A 179 -24.14 12.03 39.58
CA LEU A 179 -23.89 10.64 40.00
C LEU A 179 -23.21 10.54 41.38
N PHE A 180 -22.47 11.57 41.79
CA PHE A 180 -21.83 11.67 43.10
C PHE A 180 -22.67 12.42 44.15
N GLY A 181 -23.94 12.72 43.85
CA GLY A 181 -24.85 13.40 44.79
C GLY A 181 -24.52 14.87 45.06
N ALA A 182 -23.72 15.50 44.20
CA ALA A 182 -23.42 16.92 44.30
C ALA A 182 -24.55 17.72 43.61
N GLU A 183 -25.47 18.27 44.41
CA GLU A 183 -26.42 19.28 43.97
C GLU A 183 -25.68 20.61 43.76
N TRP A 184 -24.89 20.70 42.68
CA TRP A 184 -24.21 21.94 42.33
C TRP A 184 -25.24 22.96 41.84
N THR A 185 -25.88 23.64 42.79
CA THR A 185 -26.72 24.79 42.51
C THR A 185 -25.83 25.88 41.92
N ILE A 186 -26.06 26.21 40.65
CA ILE A 186 -25.37 27.32 40.00
C ILE A 186 -25.69 28.60 40.81
N PRO A 187 -24.69 29.34 41.30
CA PRO A 187 -24.95 30.51 42.11
C PRO A 187 -25.73 31.53 41.27
N GLY A 188 -26.81 32.09 41.82
CA GLY A 188 -27.81 32.86 41.06
C GLY A 188 -27.26 34.06 40.28
N TRP A 189 -26.09 34.58 40.63
CA TRP A 189 -25.43 35.64 39.87
C TRP A 189 -24.95 35.16 38.48
N LEU A 190 -24.59 33.88 38.36
CA LEU A 190 -24.19 33.28 37.09
C LEU A 190 -25.42 33.08 36.17
N GLN A 191 -26.58 32.78 36.74
CA GLN A 191 -27.84 32.76 35.98
C GLN A 191 -28.24 34.15 35.49
N LEU A 192 -28.01 35.20 36.29
CA LEU A 192 -28.26 36.59 35.89
C LEU A 192 -27.36 37.02 34.71
N ALA A 193 -26.09 36.59 34.73
CA ALA A 193 -25.12 36.91 33.69
C ALA A 193 -25.41 36.19 32.37
N LEU A 194 -25.90 34.94 32.39
CA LEU A 194 -26.27 34.21 31.17
C LEU A 194 -27.65 34.61 30.60
N ALA A 195 -28.52 35.21 31.42
CA ALA A 195 -29.88 35.59 31.01
C ALA A 195 -30.00 37.03 30.47
N THR A 196 -28.91 37.81 30.48
CA THR A 196 -28.89 39.15 29.88
C THR A 196 -28.20 39.10 28.51
N PRO A 197 -28.85 39.54 27.41
CA PRO A 197 -28.29 39.49 26.06
C PRO A 197 -27.14 40.48 25.84
#